data_AF-A0A3D1K547-F1
#
_entry.id   AF-A0A3D1K547-F1
#
_cell.length_a   1.000
_cell.length_b   1.000
_cell.length_c   1.000
_cell.angle_alpha   90.00
_cell.angle_beta   90.00
_cell.angle_gamma   90.00
#
_symmetry.space_group_name_H-M   'P 1'
#
loop_
_entity.id
_entity.type
_entity.pdbx_description
1 polymer ?
#
loop_
_entity_poly.entity_id
_entity_poly.type
_entity_poly.pdbx_seq_one_letter_code
_entity_poly.pdbx_strand_id
1 'polypeptide(L)'
;MNKNITIYMASAIIMLVFACAILTYSSMSNKSRALSAESELDKLRKTLDSHLKDESAKTPEKKKSSSPSMVNMTAPQTPPPSSTEARDVSTPPLDRFRTSMEKIKETDPERYAAMVERMNNFNKQMQENSNKQGEFLKKLDTKSMTPEQLDNHNKLLPLVAKNNQLLYEINQNPEGEKAPALRRELFDNSRQMRDLMETERSAALQQFATQLGYTSDQTGQFEEYIKLVYEMTSSNPGAGAGRRNNRGDQQGQPNRQ
;
A
#
# COMPACT_ATOMS: atom_id res chain seq x y z
N MET A 1 -2.06 1.41 -59.93
CA MET A 1 -1.37 0.93 -58.70
C MET A 1 -0.78 2.15 -57.99
N ASN A 2 -1.30 2.47 -56.81
CA ASN A 2 -0.97 3.72 -56.10
C ASN A 2 0.35 3.59 -55.34
N LYS A 3 1.37 4.34 -55.78
CA LYS A 3 2.73 4.39 -55.19
C LYS A 3 2.73 4.72 -53.69
N ASN A 4 1.67 5.34 -53.19
CA ASN A 4 1.53 5.69 -51.77
C ASN A 4 1.41 4.45 -50.87
N ILE A 5 0.76 3.38 -51.32
CA ILE A 5 0.57 2.17 -50.51
C ILE A 5 1.92 1.48 -50.24
N THR A 6 2.82 1.50 -51.22
CA THR A 6 4.16 0.89 -51.10
C THR A 6 5.03 1.62 -50.07
N ILE A 7 4.91 2.94 -49.97
CA ILE A 7 5.66 3.75 -49.00
C ILE A 7 5.17 3.49 -47.57
N TYR A 8 3.85 3.39 -47.36
CA TYR A 8 3.30 3.06 -46.04
C TYR A 8 3.67 1.65 -45.57
N MET A 9 3.70 0.67 -46.48
CA MET A 9 4.11 -0.70 -46.15
C MET A 9 5.61 -0.79 -45.81
N ALA A 10 6.47 -0.05 -46.51
CA ALA A 10 7.91 -0.02 -46.20
C ALA A 10 8.20 0.61 -44.83
N SER A 11 7.49 1.69 -44.48
CA SER A 11 7.58 2.34 -43.16
C SER A 11 7.15 1.43 -42.01
N ALA A 12 6.04 0.70 -42.18
CA ALA A 12 5.53 -0.22 -41.16
C ALA A 12 6.50 -1.39 -40.88
N ILE A 13 7.16 -1.91 -41.92
CA ILE A 13 8.13 -3.00 -41.78
C ILE A 13 9.38 -2.53 -41.02
N ILE A 14 9.88 -1.33 -41.29
CA ILE A 14 11.06 -0.77 -40.59
C ILE A 14 10.75 -0.55 -39.10
N MET A 15 9.56 -0.05 -38.76
CA MET A 15 9.13 0.12 -37.38
C MET A 15 8.99 -1.22 -36.64
N LEU A 16 8.50 -2.26 -37.32
CA LEU A 16 8.38 -3.60 -36.74
C LEU A 16 9.76 -4.20 -36.43
N VAL A 17 10.73 -4.05 -37.34
CA VAL A 17 12.10 -4.56 -37.15
C VAL A 17 12.79 -3.83 -36.01
N PHE A 18 12.62 -2.50 -35.89
CA PHE A 18 13.15 -1.73 -34.77
C PHE A 18 12.53 -2.13 -33.42
N ALA A 19 11.21 -2.38 -33.38
CA ALA A 19 10.54 -2.85 -32.17
C ALA A 19 11.03 -4.26 -31.75
N CYS A 20 11.23 -5.17 -32.70
CA CYS A 20 11.79 -6.50 -32.44
C CYS A 20 13.26 -6.43 -31.97
N ALA A 21 14.07 -5.51 -32.50
CA ALA A 21 15.45 -5.31 -32.07
C ALA A 21 15.53 -4.77 -30.62
N ILE A 22 14.65 -3.84 -30.24
CA ILE A 22 14.60 -3.27 -28.88
C ILE A 22 14.14 -4.34 -27.86
N LEU A 23 13.15 -5.17 -28.23
CA LEU A 23 12.68 -6.27 -27.39
C LEU A 23 13.73 -7.38 -27.21
N THR A 24 14.48 -7.70 -28.27
CA THR A 24 15.56 -8.71 -28.19
C THR A 24 16.78 -8.20 -27.41
N TYR A 25 17.15 -6.93 -27.56
CA TYR A 25 18.22 -6.30 -26.77
C TYR A 25 17.87 -6.23 -25.27
N SER A 26 16.62 -5.91 -24.94
CA SER A 26 16.13 -5.91 -23.55
C SER A 26 16.04 -7.33 -22.96
N SER A 27 15.72 -8.33 -23.78
CA SER A 27 15.66 -9.75 -23.38
C SER A 27 17.04 -10.35 -23.09
N MET A 28 18.09 -9.99 -23.82
CA MET A 28 19.43 -10.55 -23.61
C MET A 28 20.07 -10.15 -22.27
N SER A 29 19.81 -8.94 -21.74
CA SER A 29 20.31 -8.55 -20.40
C SER A 29 19.53 -9.19 -19.24
N ASN A 30 18.30 -9.63 -19.50
CA ASN A 30 17.44 -10.28 -18.52
C ASN A 30 17.61 -11.81 -18.49
N LYS A 31 18.10 -12.44 -19.55
CA LYS A 31 18.29 -13.92 -19.59
C LYS A 31 19.33 -14.41 -18.58
N SER A 32 20.42 -13.69 -18.37
CA SER A 32 21.43 -14.06 -17.35
C SER A 32 20.89 -13.92 -15.92
N ARG A 33 20.03 -12.93 -15.66
CA ARG A 33 19.35 -12.75 -14.39
C ARG A 33 18.22 -13.75 -14.18
N ALA A 34 17.48 -14.12 -15.24
CA ALA A 34 16.43 -15.13 -15.20
C ALA A 34 16.98 -16.53 -14.93
N LEU A 35 18.10 -16.91 -15.57
CA LEU A 35 18.79 -18.18 -15.31
C LEU A 35 19.35 -18.25 -13.88
N SER A 36 19.85 -17.12 -13.35
CA SER A 36 20.26 -17.03 -11.95
C SER A 36 19.07 -17.21 -11.00
N ALA A 37 17.95 -16.54 -11.27
CA ALA A 37 16.73 -16.61 -10.46
C ALA A 37 16.08 -18.01 -10.51
N GLU A 38 16.08 -18.68 -11.65
CA GLU A 38 15.59 -20.06 -11.78
C GLU A 38 16.47 -21.03 -10.97
N SER A 39 17.79 -20.84 -10.98
CA SER A 39 18.71 -21.67 -10.17
C SER A 39 18.52 -21.47 -8.67
N GLU A 40 18.15 -20.25 -8.24
CA GLU A 40 17.85 -19.93 -6.85
C GLU A 40 16.49 -20.47 -6.42
N LEU A 41 15.47 -20.40 -7.29
CA LEU A 41 14.17 -21.02 -7.05
C LEU A 41 14.26 -22.54 -6.94
N ASP A 42 15.11 -23.18 -7.74
CA ASP A 42 15.31 -24.64 -7.67
C ASP A 42 16.04 -25.07 -6.38
N LYS A 43 16.97 -24.24 -5.88
CA LYS A 43 17.60 -24.42 -4.56
C LYS A 43 16.59 -24.25 -3.42
N LEU A 44 15.71 -23.24 -3.51
CA LEU A 44 14.68 -22.99 -2.51
C LEU A 44 13.63 -24.11 -2.49
N ARG A 45 13.21 -24.62 -3.65
CA ARG A 45 12.31 -25.79 -3.74
C ARG A 45 12.92 -27.03 -3.09
N LYS A 46 14.18 -27.34 -3.38
CA LYS A 46 14.89 -28.47 -2.75
C LYS A 46 15.02 -28.32 -1.24
N THR A 47 15.24 -27.10 -0.76
CA THR A 47 15.34 -26.81 0.68
C THR A 47 13.99 -26.97 1.37
N LEU A 48 12.90 -26.50 0.73
CA LEU A 48 11.54 -26.65 1.25
C LEU A 48 11.10 -28.11 1.29
N ASP A 49 11.39 -28.89 0.24
CA ASP A 49 11.10 -30.32 0.21
C ASP A 49 11.91 -31.11 1.26
N SER A 50 13.13 -30.68 1.59
CA SER A 50 13.91 -31.27 2.68
C SER A 50 13.32 -30.97 4.06
N HIS A 51 12.82 -29.74 4.28
CA HIS A 51 12.18 -29.37 5.54
C HIS A 51 10.83 -30.06 5.74
N LEU A 52 10.04 -30.20 4.67
CA LEU A 52 8.75 -30.91 4.71
C LEU A 52 8.91 -32.42 4.98
N LYS A 53 10.04 -33.02 4.55
CA LYS A 53 10.39 -34.42 4.88
C LYS A 53 10.90 -34.61 6.30
N ASP A 54 11.61 -33.62 6.85
CA ASP A 54 12.12 -33.68 8.23
C ASP A 54 11.02 -33.43 9.28
N GLU A 55 10.01 -32.58 8.97
CA GLU A 55 8.87 -32.35 9.88
C GLU A 55 7.89 -33.54 9.97
N SER A 56 7.83 -34.42 8.96
CA SER A 56 6.93 -35.60 9.04
C SER A 56 7.47 -36.73 9.94
N ALA A 57 8.66 -36.59 10.53
CA ALA A 57 9.34 -37.67 11.25
C ALA A 57 9.53 -37.44 12.77
N LYS A 58 9.01 -36.37 13.38
CA LYS A 58 9.14 -36.15 14.83
C LYS A 58 7.90 -35.54 15.50
N THR A 59 7.15 -36.41 16.16
CA THR A 59 6.41 -36.09 17.41
C THR A 59 6.84 -37.17 18.41
N PRO A 60 7.33 -36.83 19.63
CA PRO A 60 6.38 -36.56 20.70
C PRO A 60 6.79 -35.56 21.81
N GLU A 61 5.73 -35.11 22.50
CA GLU A 61 5.57 -34.96 23.95
C GLU A 61 5.94 -33.69 24.75
N LYS A 62 4.92 -33.26 25.50
CA LYS A 62 4.86 -32.31 26.62
C LYS A 62 5.97 -32.47 27.67
N LYS A 63 6.44 -31.35 28.25
CA LYS A 63 6.62 -31.20 29.71
C LYS A 63 6.72 -29.74 30.18
N LYS A 64 6.20 -29.53 31.39
CA LYS A 64 6.05 -28.32 32.20
C LYS A 64 7.37 -27.66 32.65
N SER A 65 7.27 -26.36 32.93
CA SER A 65 7.83 -25.62 34.08
C SER A 65 9.35 -25.36 34.13
N SER A 66 9.74 -24.08 34.10
CA SER A 66 10.21 -23.36 35.30
C SER A 66 10.67 -21.93 34.95
N SER A 67 10.22 -20.96 35.74
CA SER A 67 10.81 -19.61 35.82
C SER A 67 12.17 -19.66 36.53
N PRO A 68 13.02 -18.64 36.33
CA PRO A 68 13.54 -17.95 37.51
C PRO A 68 13.49 -16.42 37.43
N SER A 69 13.30 -15.87 38.62
CA SER A 69 13.26 -14.46 39.01
C SER A 69 14.55 -13.66 38.80
N MET A 70 14.33 -12.36 38.59
CA MET A 70 15.06 -11.18 39.07
C MET A 70 16.53 -10.98 38.69
N VAL A 71 16.75 -9.95 37.85
CA VAL A 71 17.88 -9.02 38.01
C VAL A 71 17.32 -7.60 38.03
N ASN A 72 17.44 -7.00 39.21
CA ASN A 72 17.20 -5.60 39.51
C ASN A 72 18.37 -4.79 38.95
N MET A 73 18.17 -4.03 37.87
CA MET A 73 19.11 -3.00 37.44
C MET A 73 18.45 -1.64 37.64
N THR A 74 18.86 -1.00 38.73
CA THR A 74 18.62 0.39 39.06
C THR A 74 19.16 1.27 37.94
N ALA A 75 18.27 1.92 37.18
CA ALA A 75 18.63 2.93 36.20
C ALA A 75 19.00 4.24 36.91
N PRO A 76 20.09 4.92 36.51
CA PRO A 76 20.42 6.26 37.02
C PRO A 76 19.31 7.24 36.67
N GLN A 77 18.76 7.90 37.68
CA GLN A 77 17.81 8.99 37.50
C GLN A 77 18.51 10.16 36.79
N THR A 78 18.10 10.43 35.56
CA THR A 78 18.43 11.66 34.85
C THR A 78 17.88 12.84 35.64
N PRO A 79 18.68 13.88 35.96
CA PRO A 79 18.15 15.06 36.65
C PRO A 79 17.08 15.74 35.76
N PRO A 80 16.01 16.28 36.35
CA PRO A 80 14.97 16.98 35.60
C PRO A 80 15.56 18.19 34.90
N PRO A 81 15.19 18.48 33.63
CA PRO A 81 15.60 19.72 32.98
C PRO A 81 14.96 20.90 33.72
N SER A 82 15.79 21.63 34.47
CA SER A 82 15.44 22.93 35.04
C SER A 82 15.73 24.01 34.00
N SER A 83 14.92 25.08 34.04
CA SER A 83 14.96 26.30 33.21
C SER A 83 14.09 26.28 31.94
N THR A 84 12.80 26.46 32.20
CA THR A 84 11.84 27.37 31.53
C THR A 84 12.47 28.38 30.55
N GLU A 85 12.65 28.00 29.29
CA GLU A 85 12.23 28.86 28.19
C GLU A 85 10.81 28.44 27.84
N ALA A 86 9.86 29.32 28.11
CA ALA A 86 8.49 29.16 27.66
C ALA A 86 8.50 29.14 26.13
N ARG A 87 8.62 27.94 25.53
CA ARG A 87 8.16 27.74 24.17
C ARG A 87 6.69 28.09 24.20
N ASP A 88 6.33 29.21 23.59
CA ASP A 88 4.95 29.55 23.33
C ASP A 88 4.36 28.41 22.48
N VAL A 89 3.65 27.49 23.14
CA VAL A 89 2.99 26.34 22.52
C VAL A 89 1.66 26.79 21.89
N SER A 90 1.29 28.07 21.99
CA SER A 90 -0.05 28.55 21.64
C SER A 90 -0.30 28.74 20.14
N THR A 91 0.73 28.81 19.29
CA THR A 91 0.51 28.96 17.84
C THR A 91 0.05 27.63 17.22
N PRO A 92 -1.14 27.59 16.56
CA PRO A 92 -1.63 26.44 15.82
C PRO A 92 -0.57 25.87 14.87
N PRO A 93 -0.50 24.53 14.66
CA PRO A 93 0.52 23.90 13.82
C PRO A 93 0.62 24.47 12.39
N LEU A 94 -0.49 24.96 11.84
CA LEU A 94 -0.54 25.58 10.51
C LEU A 94 0.17 26.94 10.46
N ASP A 95 0.05 27.74 11.51
CA ASP A 95 0.66 29.08 11.56
C ASP A 95 2.18 28.97 11.67
N ARG A 96 2.70 27.97 12.40
CA ARG A 96 4.14 27.68 12.47
C ARG A 96 4.74 27.33 11.12
N PHE A 97 4.01 26.56 10.31
CA PHE A 97 4.47 26.18 8.97
C PHE A 97 4.52 27.38 8.03
N ARG A 98 3.46 28.22 8.03
CA ARG A 98 3.41 29.44 7.21
C ARG A 98 4.54 30.40 7.56
N THR A 99 4.73 30.72 8.84
CA THR A 99 5.81 31.61 9.28
C THR A 99 7.19 31.03 8.92
N SER A 100 7.36 29.70 8.98
CA SER A 100 8.60 29.06 8.54
C SER A 100 8.82 29.20 7.03
N MET A 101 7.77 29.10 6.22
CA MET A 101 7.86 29.24 4.76
C MET A 101 8.14 30.68 4.33
N GLU A 102 7.53 31.65 4.99
CA GLU A 102 7.79 33.09 4.78
C GLU A 102 9.23 33.44 5.11
N LYS A 103 9.75 32.92 6.24
CA LYS A 103 11.16 33.11 6.60
C LYS A 103 12.10 32.53 5.55
N ILE A 104 11.82 31.33 5.03
CA ILE A 104 12.66 30.72 3.98
C ILE A 104 12.60 31.55 2.70
N LYS A 105 11.43 32.07 2.32
CA LYS A 105 11.26 32.94 1.15
C LYS A 105 12.12 34.20 1.23
N GLU A 106 12.25 34.78 2.41
CA GLU A 106 13.06 35.99 2.65
C GLU A 106 14.57 35.67 2.69
N THR A 107 14.97 34.57 3.32
CA THR A 107 16.38 34.22 3.53
C THR A 107 17.02 33.45 2.37
N ASP A 108 16.23 32.66 1.64
CA ASP A 108 16.69 31.73 0.59
C ASP A 108 15.57 31.49 -0.45
N PRO A 109 15.42 32.41 -1.42
CA PRO A 109 14.34 32.35 -2.41
C PRO A 109 14.47 31.15 -3.36
N GLU A 110 15.69 30.68 -3.65
CA GLU A 110 15.91 29.51 -4.51
C GLU A 110 15.40 28.24 -3.83
N ARG A 111 15.72 28.05 -2.55
CA ARG A 111 15.21 26.91 -1.77
C ARG A 111 13.70 26.96 -1.59
N TYR A 112 13.12 28.15 -1.44
CA TYR A 112 11.66 28.31 -1.42
C TYR A 112 11.03 27.84 -2.73
N ALA A 113 11.55 28.28 -3.88
CA ALA A 113 11.05 27.89 -5.19
C ALA A 113 11.10 26.37 -5.39
N ALA A 114 12.23 25.72 -5.06
CA ALA A 114 12.37 24.27 -5.15
C ALA A 114 11.38 23.52 -4.23
N MET A 115 11.09 24.06 -3.05
CA MET A 115 10.13 23.46 -2.12
C MET A 115 8.69 23.56 -2.64
N VAL A 116 8.31 24.72 -3.17
CA VAL A 116 7.00 24.93 -3.80
C VAL A 116 6.81 24.00 -4.99
N GLU A 117 7.82 23.87 -5.85
CA GLU A 117 7.78 22.93 -6.97
C GLU A 117 7.61 21.48 -6.50
N ARG A 118 8.36 21.06 -5.48
CA ARG A 118 8.24 19.71 -4.90
C ARG A 118 6.85 19.46 -4.33
N MET A 119 6.26 20.43 -3.62
CA MET A 119 4.89 20.32 -3.11
C MET A 119 3.87 20.22 -4.24
N ASN A 120 4.00 21.03 -5.28
CA ASN A 120 3.10 20.98 -6.44
C ASN A 120 3.18 19.62 -7.15
N ASN A 121 4.39 19.10 -7.36
CA ASN A 121 4.62 17.79 -7.97
C ASN A 121 4.03 16.66 -7.10
N PHE A 122 4.22 16.73 -5.79
CA PHE A 122 3.64 15.76 -4.86
C PHE A 122 2.11 15.79 -4.89
N ASN A 123 1.50 16.98 -4.82
CA ASN A 123 0.04 17.14 -4.85
C ASN A 123 -0.55 16.61 -6.16
N LYS A 124 0.12 16.87 -7.29
CA LYS A 124 -0.28 16.35 -8.60
C LYS A 124 -0.22 14.82 -8.64
N GLN A 125 0.90 14.22 -8.21
CA GLN A 125 1.04 12.77 -8.15
C GLN A 125 -0.01 12.13 -7.23
N MET A 126 -0.27 12.75 -6.08
CA MET A 126 -1.29 12.29 -5.14
C MET A 126 -2.68 12.32 -5.78
N GLN A 127 -3.06 13.41 -6.45
CA GLN A 127 -4.33 13.53 -7.16
C GLN A 127 -4.46 12.49 -8.28
N GLU A 128 -3.39 12.29 -9.06
CA GLU A 128 -3.38 11.27 -10.12
C GLU A 128 -3.56 9.85 -9.57
N ASN A 129 -2.87 9.51 -8.46
CA ASN A 129 -3.00 8.22 -7.81
C ASN A 129 -4.41 8.00 -7.24
N SER A 130 -4.97 9.03 -6.61
CA SER A 130 -6.36 9.06 -6.14
C SER A 130 -7.36 8.82 -7.26
N ASN A 131 -7.17 9.46 -8.41
CA ASN A 131 -8.04 9.26 -9.58
C ASN A 131 -7.89 7.84 -10.15
N LYS A 132 -6.66 7.34 -10.31
CA LYS A 132 -6.39 5.98 -10.78
C LYS A 132 -7.01 4.93 -9.86
N GLN A 133 -6.96 5.12 -8.55
CA GLN A 133 -7.60 4.25 -7.58
C GLN A 133 -9.12 4.20 -7.78
N GLY A 134 -9.77 5.35 -7.93
CA GLY A 134 -11.21 5.41 -8.20
C GLY A 134 -11.59 4.71 -9.51
N GLU A 135 -10.83 4.93 -10.58
CA GLU A 135 -11.05 4.28 -11.88
C GLU A 135 -10.78 2.78 -11.85
N PHE A 136 -9.80 2.32 -11.08
CA PHE A 136 -9.55 0.89 -10.86
C PHE A 136 -10.75 0.23 -10.19
N LEU A 137 -11.26 0.81 -9.10
CA LEU A 137 -12.39 0.24 -8.35
C LEU A 137 -13.64 0.13 -9.23
N LYS A 138 -13.96 1.16 -10.02
CA LYS A 138 -15.11 1.13 -10.96
C LYS A 138 -15.07 0.01 -12.00
N LYS A 139 -13.88 -0.55 -12.27
CA LYS A 139 -13.68 -1.61 -13.28
C LYS A 139 -13.73 -3.02 -12.71
N LEU A 140 -13.83 -3.18 -11.39
CA LEU A 140 -13.96 -4.48 -10.76
C LEU A 140 -15.27 -5.16 -11.18
N ASP A 141 -15.27 -6.48 -11.26
CA ASP A 141 -16.44 -7.24 -11.71
C ASP A 141 -17.38 -7.50 -10.54
N THR A 142 -18.33 -6.59 -10.35
CA THR A 142 -19.34 -6.66 -9.29
C THR A 142 -20.30 -7.84 -9.41
N LYS A 143 -20.40 -8.48 -10.59
CA LYS A 143 -21.27 -9.66 -10.77
C LYS A 143 -20.68 -10.92 -10.16
N SER A 144 -19.35 -10.97 -10.08
CA SER A 144 -18.60 -12.07 -9.47
C SER A 144 -18.41 -11.92 -7.97
N MET A 145 -18.75 -10.76 -7.40
CA MET A 145 -18.60 -10.48 -5.98
C MET A 145 -19.62 -11.26 -5.14
N THR A 146 -19.18 -11.71 -3.96
CA THR A 146 -20.11 -12.19 -2.92
C THR A 146 -20.97 -11.02 -2.39
N PRO A 147 -22.11 -11.30 -1.73
CA PRO A 147 -22.94 -10.23 -1.14
C PRO A 147 -22.16 -9.30 -0.20
N GLU A 148 -21.23 -9.84 0.59
CA GLU A 148 -20.39 -9.07 1.50
C GLU A 148 -19.37 -8.19 0.77
N GLN A 149 -18.75 -8.73 -0.29
CA GLN A 149 -17.82 -7.96 -1.13
C GLN A 149 -18.55 -6.83 -1.86
N LEU A 150 -19.75 -7.10 -2.37
CA LEU A 150 -20.56 -6.10 -3.06
C LEU A 150 -21.01 -4.97 -2.12
N ASP A 151 -21.42 -5.30 -0.89
CA ASP A 151 -21.72 -4.30 0.14
C ASP A 151 -20.49 -3.45 0.50
N ASN A 152 -19.32 -4.06 0.66
CA ASN A 152 -18.06 -3.35 0.87
C ASN A 152 -17.74 -2.39 -0.29
N HIS A 153 -17.83 -2.89 -1.53
CA HIS A 153 -17.60 -2.11 -2.74
C HIS A 153 -18.51 -0.89 -2.82
N ASN A 154 -19.80 -1.08 -2.55
CA ASN A 154 -20.81 -0.03 -2.56
C ASN A 154 -20.59 1.03 -1.47
N LYS A 155 -20.00 0.67 -0.33
CA LYS A 155 -19.60 1.61 0.73
C LYS A 155 -18.31 2.35 0.38
N LEU A 156 -17.35 1.66 -0.22
CA LEU A 156 -16.02 2.20 -0.48
C LEU A 156 -16.02 3.21 -1.63
N LEU A 157 -16.69 2.91 -2.73
CA LEU A 157 -16.70 3.74 -3.94
C LEU A 157 -17.11 5.21 -3.68
N PRO A 158 -18.23 5.51 -2.97
CA PRO A 158 -18.60 6.89 -2.67
C PRO A 158 -17.60 7.57 -1.71
N LEU A 159 -17.01 6.84 -0.77
CA LEU A 159 -15.98 7.39 0.12
C LEU A 159 -14.73 7.80 -0.66
N VAL A 160 -14.26 6.96 -1.60
CA VAL A 160 -13.13 7.28 -2.48
C VAL A 160 -13.44 8.52 -3.32
N ALA A 161 -14.63 8.59 -3.93
CA ALA A 161 -15.04 9.74 -4.71
C ALA A 161 -15.05 11.03 -3.88
N LYS A 162 -15.60 10.97 -2.66
CA LYS A 162 -15.61 12.08 -1.72
C LYS A 162 -14.20 12.49 -1.30
N ASN A 163 -13.32 11.53 -1.01
CA ASN A 163 -11.93 11.81 -0.66
C ASN A 163 -11.18 12.52 -1.79
N ASN A 164 -11.38 12.07 -3.03
CA ASN A 164 -10.78 12.68 -4.21
C ASN A 164 -11.28 14.12 -4.42
N GLN A 165 -12.56 14.38 -4.16
CA GLN A 165 -13.13 15.72 -4.19
C GLN A 165 -12.52 16.61 -3.09
N LEU A 166 -12.45 16.13 -1.84
CA LEU A 166 -11.85 16.88 -0.73
C LEU A 166 -10.40 17.24 -1.02
N LEU A 167 -9.62 16.29 -1.54
CA LEU A 167 -8.23 16.54 -1.96
C LEU A 167 -8.14 17.60 -3.05
N TYR A 168 -9.00 17.53 -4.05
CA TYR A 168 -9.06 18.54 -5.09
C TYR A 168 -9.36 19.93 -4.51
N GLU A 169 -10.39 20.06 -3.67
CA GLU A 169 -10.79 21.34 -3.06
C GLU A 169 -9.68 21.92 -2.16
N ILE A 170 -9.03 21.09 -1.35
CA ILE A 170 -7.88 21.49 -0.52
C ILE A 170 -6.73 21.96 -1.41
N ASN A 171 -6.45 21.29 -2.52
CA ASN A 171 -5.36 21.65 -3.42
C ASN A 171 -5.63 22.95 -4.20
N GLN A 172 -6.88 23.26 -4.51
CA GLN A 172 -7.25 24.52 -5.17
C GLN A 172 -7.10 25.72 -4.24
N ASN A 173 -7.39 25.56 -2.96
CA ASN A 173 -7.26 26.64 -1.98
C ASN A 173 -6.74 26.12 -0.62
N PRO A 174 -5.44 25.81 -0.51
CA PRO A 174 -4.87 25.18 0.68
C PRO A 174 -4.96 26.05 1.93
N GLU A 175 -5.00 27.37 1.76
CA GLU A 175 -5.06 28.34 2.86
C GLU A 175 -6.47 28.92 3.07
N GLY A 176 -7.46 28.42 2.33
CA GLY A 176 -8.84 28.89 2.43
C GLY A 176 -9.47 28.61 3.80
N GLU A 177 -10.45 29.43 4.16
CA GLU A 177 -11.18 29.33 5.45
C GLU A 177 -11.75 27.92 5.70
N LYS A 178 -12.20 27.23 4.65
CA LYS A 178 -12.75 25.88 4.73
C LYS A 178 -11.68 24.79 4.80
N ALA A 179 -10.43 25.07 4.43
CA ALA A 179 -9.38 24.05 4.28
C ALA A 179 -9.12 23.25 5.58
N PRO A 180 -9.14 23.83 6.80
CA PRO A 180 -9.02 23.04 8.02
C PRO A 180 -10.16 22.03 8.22
N ALA A 181 -11.40 22.42 7.91
CA ALA A 181 -12.56 21.52 8.02
C ALA A 181 -12.50 20.39 6.99
N LEU A 182 -12.16 20.72 5.74
CA LEU A 182 -11.98 19.74 4.67
C LEU A 182 -10.87 18.73 4.99
N ARG A 183 -9.75 19.17 5.58
CA ARG A 183 -8.67 18.28 6.02
C ARG A 183 -9.10 17.32 7.13
N ARG A 184 -9.90 17.79 8.08
CA ARG A 184 -10.47 16.94 9.13
C ARG A 184 -11.37 15.87 8.53
N GLU A 185 -12.27 16.27 7.63
CA GLU A 185 -13.18 15.35 6.95
C GLU A 185 -12.42 14.33 6.07
N LEU A 186 -11.38 14.76 5.35
CA LEU A 186 -10.47 13.90 4.60
C LEU A 186 -9.81 12.85 5.50
N PHE A 187 -9.36 13.24 6.70
CA PHE A 187 -8.76 12.33 7.66
C PHE A 187 -9.76 11.30 8.19
N ASP A 188 -10.98 11.73 8.54
CA ASP A 188 -12.03 10.86 9.03
C ASP A 188 -12.47 9.85 7.95
N ASN A 189 -12.66 10.31 6.70
CA ASN A 189 -12.94 9.43 5.57
C ASN A 189 -11.81 8.43 5.33
N SER A 190 -10.55 8.88 5.37
CA SER A 190 -9.38 8.02 5.16
C SER A 190 -9.28 6.91 6.22
N ARG A 191 -9.69 7.19 7.46
CA ARG A 191 -9.76 6.17 8.52
C ARG A 191 -10.82 5.12 8.23
N GLN A 192 -12.01 5.52 7.77
CA GLN A 192 -13.07 4.59 7.39
C GLN A 192 -12.69 3.76 6.16
N MET A 193 -12.06 4.40 5.17
CA MET A 193 -11.60 3.74 3.95
C MET A 193 -10.54 2.67 4.20
N ARG A 194 -9.70 2.82 5.24
CA ARG A 194 -8.62 1.85 5.51
C ARG A 194 -9.14 0.43 5.68
N ASP A 195 -10.19 0.26 6.48
CA ASP A 195 -10.76 -1.05 6.77
C ASP A 195 -11.48 -1.61 5.52
N LEU A 196 -12.19 -0.75 4.77
CA LEU A 196 -12.89 -1.15 3.54
C LEU A 196 -11.94 -1.51 2.38
N MET A 197 -10.80 -0.80 2.28
CA MET A 197 -9.78 -1.03 1.25
C MET A 197 -9.09 -2.39 1.40
N GLU A 198 -8.97 -2.92 2.62
CA GLU A 198 -8.38 -4.25 2.84
C GLU A 198 -9.28 -5.36 2.26
N THR A 199 -10.57 -5.29 2.56
CA THR A 199 -11.58 -6.20 2.01
C THR A 199 -11.62 -6.10 0.49
N GLU A 200 -11.57 -4.87 -0.04
CA GLU A 200 -11.59 -4.63 -1.48
C GLU A 200 -10.35 -5.19 -2.18
N ARG A 201 -9.16 -5.05 -1.57
CA ARG A 201 -7.93 -5.62 -2.12
C ARG A 201 -8.01 -7.15 -2.18
N SER A 202 -8.60 -7.76 -1.15
CA SER A 202 -8.80 -9.21 -1.08
C SER A 202 -9.72 -9.68 -2.22
N ALA A 203 -10.85 -9.01 -2.42
CA ALA A 203 -11.77 -9.31 -3.53
C ALA A 203 -11.12 -9.12 -4.91
N ALA A 204 -10.36 -8.04 -5.10
CA ALA A 204 -9.66 -7.78 -6.36
C ALA A 204 -8.58 -8.83 -6.67
N LEU A 205 -7.85 -9.31 -5.65
CA LEU A 205 -6.85 -10.38 -5.81
C LEU A 205 -7.52 -11.73 -6.16
N GLN A 206 -8.64 -12.05 -5.53
CA GLN A 206 -9.42 -13.25 -5.85
C GLN A 206 -9.95 -13.20 -7.28
N GLN A 207 -10.51 -12.05 -7.70
CA GLN A 207 -10.98 -11.85 -9.07
C GLN A 207 -9.83 -12.00 -10.08
N PHE A 208 -8.65 -11.44 -9.77
CA PHE A 208 -7.47 -11.59 -10.62
C PHE A 208 -7.01 -13.05 -10.71
N ALA A 209 -7.03 -13.81 -9.61
CA ALA A 209 -6.74 -15.24 -9.61
C ALA A 209 -7.73 -16.00 -10.51
N THR A 210 -9.04 -15.72 -10.42
CA THR A 210 -10.04 -16.33 -11.28
C THR A 210 -9.77 -16.04 -12.77
N GLN A 211 -9.35 -14.81 -13.11
CA GLN A 211 -8.97 -14.45 -14.49
C GLN A 211 -7.75 -15.22 -15.00
N LEU A 212 -6.85 -15.65 -14.11
CA LEU A 212 -5.71 -16.52 -14.43
C LEU A 212 -6.08 -18.01 -14.51
N GLY A 213 -7.34 -18.36 -14.25
CA GLY A 213 -7.86 -19.73 -14.32
C GLY A 213 -7.75 -20.53 -13.02
N TYR A 214 -7.47 -19.88 -11.88
CA TYR A 214 -7.51 -20.54 -10.58
C TYR A 214 -8.94 -20.90 -10.18
N THR A 215 -9.10 -22.03 -9.49
CA THR A 215 -10.39 -22.44 -8.91
C THR A 215 -10.73 -21.61 -7.66
N SER A 216 -11.99 -21.67 -7.22
CA SER A 216 -12.45 -20.98 -6.01
C SER A 216 -11.63 -21.32 -4.76
N ASP A 217 -11.14 -22.55 -4.64
CA ASP A 217 -10.32 -22.97 -3.49
C ASP A 217 -8.88 -22.43 -3.59
N GLN A 218 -8.39 -22.20 -4.81
CA GLN A 218 -7.04 -21.71 -5.07
C GLN A 218 -6.93 -20.18 -4.99
N THR A 219 -8.02 -19.45 -5.22
CA THR A 219 -8.00 -17.98 -5.18
C THR A 219 -7.64 -17.43 -3.81
N GLY A 220 -8.09 -18.08 -2.73
CA GLY A 220 -7.70 -17.74 -1.36
C GLY A 220 -6.20 -17.95 -1.10
N GLN A 221 -5.64 -19.07 -1.57
CA GLN A 221 -4.20 -19.35 -1.43
C GLN A 221 -3.34 -18.35 -2.22
N PHE A 222 -3.79 -17.99 -3.42
CA PHE A 222 -3.15 -16.96 -4.23
C PHE A 222 -3.13 -15.61 -3.50
N GLU A 223 -4.27 -15.19 -2.96
CA GLU A 223 -4.39 -13.96 -2.17
C GLU A 223 -3.45 -13.96 -0.96
N GLU A 224 -3.45 -15.03 -0.17
CA GLU A 224 -2.59 -15.17 1.01
C GLU A 224 -1.09 -15.13 0.65
N TYR A 225 -0.70 -15.79 -0.45
CA TYR A 225 0.68 -15.75 -0.92
C TYR A 225 1.10 -14.33 -1.32
N ILE A 226 0.26 -13.59 -2.05
CA ILE A 226 0.56 -12.20 -2.42
C ILE A 226 0.67 -11.31 -1.17
N LYS A 227 -0.23 -11.47 -0.19
CA LYS A 227 -0.16 -10.76 1.10
C LYS A 227 1.15 -11.06 1.83
N LEU A 228 1.56 -12.33 1.89
CA LEU A 228 2.83 -12.74 2.49
C LEU A 228 4.03 -12.12 1.77
N VAL A 229 4.04 -12.09 0.43
CA VAL A 229 5.11 -11.44 -0.33
C VAL A 229 5.21 -9.97 0.05
N TYR A 230 4.10 -9.24 0.14
CA TYR A 230 4.12 -7.84 0.58
C TYR A 230 4.62 -7.69 2.03
N GLU A 231 4.18 -8.55 2.94
CA GLU A 231 4.63 -8.54 4.33
C GLU A 231 6.16 -8.73 4.42
N MET A 232 6.69 -9.72 3.71
CA MET A 232 8.12 -10.08 3.74
C MET A 232 9.03 -9.11 2.98
N THR A 233 8.49 -8.36 2.01
CA THR A 233 9.28 -7.45 1.16
C THR A 233 9.06 -5.97 1.46
N SER A 234 8.06 -5.64 2.27
CA SER A 234 7.84 -4.25 2.68
C SER A 234 8.83 -3.83 3.76
N SER A 235 9.62 -2.79 3.51
CA SER A 235 10.58 -2.24 4.47
C SER A 235 9.93 -1.46 5.63
N ASN A 236 8.61 -1.59 5.81
CA ASN A 236 7.86 -0.89 6.83
C ASN A 236 7.28 -1.90 7.84
N PRO A 237 7.96 -2.16 8.98
CA PRO A 237 7.63 -3.23 9.93
C PRO A 237 6.29 -3.06 10.68
N GLY A 238 5.40 -2.18 10.21
CA GLY A 238 4.04 -1.99 10.75
C GLY A 238 2.95 -1.87 9.69
N ALA A 239 3.25 -2.01 8.39
CA ALA A 239 2.25 -1.90 7.33
C ALA A 239 1.54 -3.23 7.00
N GLY A 240 2.16 -4.38 7.31
CA GLY A 240 1.63 -5.72 7.02
C GLY A 240 0.88 -6.40 8.17
N ALA A 241 1.01 -5.91 9.41
CA ALA A 241 0.56 -6.63 10.62
C ALA A 241 -0.62 -5.95 11.34
N GLY A 242 -1.58 -5.41 10.58
CA GLY A 242 -2.76 -4.74 11.14
C GLY A 242 -4.04 -5.57 11.05
N ARG A 243 -4.32 -6.35 12.10
CA ARG A 243 -5.64 -6.96 12.45
C ARG A 243 -6.01 -8.32 11.83
N ARG A 244 -5.25 -9.36 12.15
CA ARG A 244 -5.88 -10.65 12.52
C ARG A 244 -6.02 -10.63 14.04
N ASN A 245 -7.23 -10.36 14.56
CA ASN A 245 -7.79 -10.96 15.79
C ASN A 245 -9.17 -10.36 16.15
N ASN A 246 -10.10 -11.27 16.41
CA ASN A 246 -11.39 -11.13 17.10
C ASN A 246 -12.57 -10.41 16.42
N ARG A 247 -13.25 -11.15 15.54
CA ARG A 247 -14.72 -11.09 15.45
C ARG A 247 -15.29 -12.48 15.14
N GLY A 248 -15.20 -13.35 16.14
CA GLY A 248 -15.77 -14.68 16.14
C GLY A 248 -15.78 -15.17 17.58
N ASP A 249 -16.79 -14.75 18.33
CA ASP A 249 -17.35 -15.39 19.53
C ASP A 249 -18.20 -14.38 20.32
N GLN A 250 -19.33 -14.00 19.73
CA GLN A 250 -20.55 -13.75 20.49
C GLN A 250 -21.66 -14.60 19.85
N GLN A 251 -21.50 -15.92 19.96
CA GLN A 251 -22.66 -16.81 20.01
C GLN A 251 -23.07 -16.97 21.48
N GLY A 252 -24.38 -16.86 21.70
CA GLY A 252 -24.98 -16.52 22.97
C GLY A 252 -24.82 -17.52 24.10
N GLN A 253 -25.12 -17.02 25.29
CA GLN A 253 -25.78 -17.82 26.31
C GLN A 253 -27.11 -17.17 26.71
N PRO A 254 -28.16 -18.00 26.91
CA PRO A 254 -29.51 -17.55 27.21
C PRO A 254 -29.69 -17.25 28.70
N ASN A 255 -30.75 -16.49 28.98
CA ASN A 255 -31.45 -16.36 30.26
C ASN A 255 -31.10 -17.41 31.33
N ARG A 256 -30.81 -16.93 32.54
CA ARG A 256 -31.33 -17.52 33.78
C ARG A 256 -31.35 -16.48 34.92
N GLN A 257 -32.61 -16.17 35.30
CA GLN A 257 -33.15 -15.74 36.61
C GLN A 257 -32.59 -14.49 37.26
#